data_AF-A0A7X3S3L1-F1
#
_entry.id   AF-A0A7X3S3L1-F1
#
_cell.length_a   1.000
_cell.length_b   1.000
_cell.length_c   1.000
_cell.angle_alpha   90.00
_cell.angle_beta   90.00
_cell.angle_gamma   90.00
#
_symmetry.space_group_name_H-M   'P 1'
#
loop_
_entity.id
_entity.type
_entity.pdbx_description
1 polymer ?
#
loop_
_entity_poly.entity_id
_entity_poly.type
_entity_poly.pdbx_seq_one_letter_code
_entity_poly.pdbx_strand_id
1 'polypeptide(L)'
;DQSSDPSVALSTYSLERMREDWFEEYVELFPETPIASVTRVDATYEVTAQDGRRFQTRVPPLWAGGFEGSHKLVADLFERRDDGFPLMSEHDESTIVPGLFLCGPAVRHANHSFCFIYKYRQRFAVVAKAIAGSLGLPAEELENYRKWGMYLDDLSCCGEECVC
;
A
#
# COMPACT_ATOMS: atom_id res chain seq x y z
N ASP A 1 13.94 -12.69 -4.88
CA ASP A 1 12.78 -11.89 -5.29
C ASP A 1 12.44 -12.09 -6.75
N GLN A 2 11.29 -12.73 -7.03
CA GLN A 2 10.76 -12.95 -8.38
C GLN A 2 9.51 -12.09 -8.66
N SER A 3 9.06 -11.27 -7.71
CA SER A 3 7.89 -10.42 -7.93
C SER A 3 8.30 -9.09 -8.57
N SER A 4 7.66 -8.76 -9.68
CA SER A 4 7.75 -7.45 -10.32
C SER A 4 6.80 -6.43 -9.69
N ASP A 5 6.01 -6.81 -8.67
CA ASP A 5 5.09 -5.90 -8.01
C ASP A 5 5.86 -4.91 -7.11
N PRO A 6 5.86 -3.61 -7.45
CA PRO A 6 6.57 -2.61 -6.66
C PRO A 6 5.95 -2.40 -5.27
N SER A 7 4.81 -3.03 -4.97
CA SER A 7 4.17 -3.00 -3.65
C SER A 7 4.88 -3.91 -2.63
N VAL A 8 5.71 -4.85 -3.10
CA VAL A 8 6.44 -5.81 -2.26
C VAL A 8 7.94 -5.83 -2.54
N ALA A 9 8.37 -5.47 -3.76
CA ALA A 9 9.77 -5.42 -4.14
C ALA A 9 10.38 -4.03 -3.96
N LEU A 10 11.69 -3.99 -3.70
CA LEU A 10 12.45 -2.74 -3.73
C LEU A 10 12.45 -2.15 -5.14
N SER A 11 12.29 -0.83 -5.24
CA SER A 11 12.44 -0.13 -6.51
C SER A 11 13.89 -0.23 -7.00
N THR A 12 14.09 -0.28 -8.32
CA THR A 12 15.42 -0.24 -8.94
C THR A 12 16.26 0.91 -8.40
N TYR A 13 15.63 2.07 -8.20
CA TYR A 13 16.27 3.24 -7.60
C TYR A 13 16.89 2.96 -6.21
N SER A 14 16.20 2.21 -5.36
CA SER A 14 16.70 1.85 -4.03
C SER A 14 17.75 0.74 -4.11
N LEU A 15 17.51 -0.26 -4.96
CA LEU A 15 18.40 -1.39 -5.19
C LEU A 15 19.79 -0.96 -5.67
N GLU A 16 19.87 -0.08 -6.66
CA GLU A 16 21.18 0.40 -7.15
C GLU A 16 21.94 1.16 -6.05
N ARG A 17 21.24 1.96 -5.23
CA ARG A 17 21.87 2.68 -4.11
C ARG A 17 22.39 1.77 -3.01
N MET A 18 21.82 0.58 -2.86
CA MET A 18 22.30 -0.43 -1.90
C MET A 18 23.57 -1.14 -2.37
N ARG A 19 23.96 -0.99 -3.65
CA ARG A 19 25.19 -1.55 -4.24
C ARG A 19 26.36 -0.58 -4.26
N GLU A 20 26.15 0.64 -3.79
CA GLU A 20 27.20 1.64 -3.72
C GLU A 20 28.15 1.35 -2.56
N ASP A 21 29.45 1.62 -2.74
CA ASP A 21 30.50 1.31 -1.75
C ASP A 21 30.17 1.82 -0.34
N TRP A 22 29.60 3.03 -0.23
CA TRP A 22 29.23 3.62 1.06
C TRP A 22 28.11 2.86 1.76
N PHE A 23 27.20 2.21 1.02
CA PHE A 23 26.15 1.42 1.63
C PHE A 23 26.74 0.12 2.19
N GLU A 24 27.55 -0.57 1.40
CA GLU A 24 28.20 -1.81 1.80
C GLU A 24 29.20 -1.61 2.97
N GLU A 25 29.86 -0.45 3.04
CA GLU A 25 30.78 -0.11 4.13
C GLU A 25 30.06 0.13 5.47
N TYR A 26 28.87 0.74 5.45
CA TYR A 26 28.20 1.22 6.66
C TYR A 26 26.95 0.44 7.08
N VAL A 27 26.47 -0.51 6.26
CA VAL A 27 25.21 -1.21 6.49
C VAL A 27 25.39 -2.72 6.46
N GLU A 28 25.02 -3.36 7.57
CA GLU A 28 24.84 -4.81 7.64
C GLU A 28 23.36 -5.16 7.59
N LEU A 29 22.96 -6.05 6.69
CA LEU A 29 21.58 -6.47 6.50
C LEU A 29 21.34 -7.84 7.12
N PHE A 30 20.31 -7.93 7.96
CA PHE A 30 19.82 -9.18 8.54
C PHE A 30 18.45 -9.50 7.92
N PRO A 31 18.40 -10.16 6.75
CA PRO A 31 17.13 -10.57 6.14
C PRO A 31 16.39 -11.55 7.05
N GLU A 32 15.08 -11.67 6.86
CA GLU A 32 14.24 -12.65 7.56
C GLU A 32 14.41 -12.64 9.08
N THR A 33 14.58 -11.45 9.66
CA THR A 33 14.82 -11.25 11.10
C THR A 33 13.66 -10.47 11.74
N PRO A 34 12.47 -11.08 11.96
CA PRO A 34 11.37 -10.40 12.64
C PRO A 34 11.76 -10.00 14.06
N ILE A 35 11.49 -8.74 14.41
CA ILE A 35 11.76 -8.21 15.75
C ILE A 35 10.56 -8.52 16.66
N ALA A 36 10.82 -9.15 17.80
CA ALA A 36 9.83 -9.46 18.82
C ALA A 36 9.63 -8.31 19.80
N SER A 37 10.70 -7.63 20.20
CA SER A 37 10.62 -6.53 21.16
C SER A 37 11.82 -5.57 21.06
N VAL A 38 11.60 -4.35 21.54
CA VAL A 38 12.64 -3.35 21.79
C VAL A 38 12.47 -2.88 23.23
N THR A 39 13.48 -3.10 24.05
CA THR A 39 13.46 -2.73 25.48
C THR A 39 14.61 -1.80 25.78
N ARG A 40 14.34 -0.73 26.53
CA ARG A 40 15.40 0.14 27.05
C ARG A 40 15.99 -0.50 28.30
N VAL A 41 17.29 -0.75 28.31
CA VAL A 41 18.05 -1.27 29.45
C VAL A 41 19.12 -0.24 29.80
N ASP A 42 18.99 0.41 30.95
CA ASP A 42 19.85 1.52 31.36
C ASP A 42 19.97 2.63 30.28
N ALA A 43 21.17 2.76 29.70
CA ALA A 43 21.53 3.74 28.67
C ALA A 43 21.57 3.15 27.25
N THR A 44 21.08 1.91 27.06
CA THR A 44 21.03 1.24 25.75
C THR A 44 19.62 0.74 25.44
N TYR A 45 19.42 0.35 24.19
CA TYR A 45 18.25 -0.38 23.71
C TYR A 45 18.70 -1.78 23.32
N GLU A 46 17.97 -2.77 23.81
CA GLU A 46 18.08 -4.16 23.38
C GLU A 46 16.93 -4.46 22.41
N VAL A 47 17.28 -4.95 21.23
CA VAL A 47 16.36 -5.40 20.19
C VAL A 47 16.42 -6.93 20.15
N THR A 48 15.30 -7.58 20.45
CA THR A 48 15.21 -9.05 20.47
C THR A 48 14.48 -9.52 19.21
N ALA A 49 15.14 -10.35 18.40
CA ALA A 49 14.52 -11.03 17.28
C ALA A 49 13.74 -12.26 17.75
N GLN A 50 12.76 -12.70 16.94
CA GLN A 50 11.93 -13.87 17.26
C GLN A 50 12.73 -15.18 17.36
N ASP A 51 13.87 -15.27 16.68
CA ASP A 51 14.78 -16.42 16.75
C ASP A 51 15.75 -16.38 17.95
N GLY A 52 15.60 -15.39 18.83
CA GLY A 52 16.41 -15.22 20.03
C GLY A 52 17.71 -14.43 19.84
N ARG A 53 18.05 -14.01 18.60
CA ARG A 53 19.15 -13.06 18.40
C ARG A 53 18.86 -11.74 19.12
N ARG A 54 19.92 -11.12 19.66
CA ARG A 54 19.83 -9.85 20.38
C ARG A 54 20.83 -8.86 19.80
N PHE A 55 20.36 -7.64 19.57
CA PHE A 55 21.17 -6.52 19.12
C PHE A 55 21.11 -5.42 20.16
N GLN A 56 22.21 -4.69 20.34
CA GLN A 56 22.28 -3.59 21.30
C GLN A 56 22.73 -2.31 20.61
N THR A 57 22.07 -1.20 20.95
CA THR A 57 22.42 0.13 20.44
C THR A 57 22.27 1.18 21.52
N ARG A 58 23.10 2.23 21.45
CA ARG A 58 23.01 3.40 22.35
C ARG A 58 21.97 4.42 21.89
N VAL A 59 21.49 4.32 20.66
CA VAL A 59 20.51 5.25 20.07
C VAL A 59 19.17 4.55 19.87
N PRO A 60 18.03 5.27 19.98
CA PRO A 60 16.72 4.68 19.72
C PRO A 60 16.66 4.05 18.32
N PRO A 61 16.21 2.78 18.19
CA PRO A 61 16.01 2.16 16.89
C PRO A 61 14.98 2.91 16.05
N LEU A 62 15.22 2.98 14.74
CA LEU A 62 14.25 3.50 13.78
C LEU A 62 13.30 2.38 13.36
N TRP A 63 11.99 2.65 13.40
CA TRP A 63 10.97 1.70 12.98
C TRP A 63 10.35 2.14 11.64
N ALA A 64 10.60 1.34 10.60
CA ALA A 64 10.07 1.54 9.25
C ALA A 64 9.01 0.47 8.91
N GLY A 65 8.11 0.15 9.85
CA GLY A 65 7.09 -0.91 9.70
C GLY A 65 5.81 -0.53 8.97
N GLY A 66 5.73 0.67 8.40
CA GLY A 66 4.56 1.14 7.65
C GLY A 66 3.48 1.81 8.50
N PHE A 67 2.25 1.87 7.95
CA PHE A 67 1.12 2.60 8.53
C PHE A 67 -0.18 1.80 8.43
N GLU A 68 -1.06 1.99 9.41
CA GLU A 68 -2.38 1.33 9.45
C GLU A 68 -3.48 2.05 8.63
N GLY A 69 -3.27 3.30 8.22
CA GLY A 69 -4.17 4.07 7.35
C GLY A 69 -5.41 4.66 8.03
N SER A 70 -5.92 5.79 7.49
CA SER A 70 -7.05 6.54 8.08
C SER A 70 -8.42 5.87 7.91
N HIS A 71 -8.55 4.91 7.00
CA HIS A 71 -9.78 4.14 6.77
C HIS A 71 -10.26 3.41 8.03
N LYS A 72 -9.37 3.17 9.02
CA LYS A 72 -9.75 2.63 10.34
C LYS A 72 -10.74 3.51 11.12
N LEU A 73 -10.75 4.82 10.88
CA LEU A 73 -11.66 5.75 11.56
C LEU A 73 -13.12 5.57 11.14
N VAL A 74 -13.35 4.93 9.98
CA VAL A 74 -14.67 4.68 9.39
C VAL A 74 -14.87 3.19 9.12
N ALA A 75 -14.11 2.32 9.81
CA ALA A 75 -14.11 0.89 9.55
C ALA A 75 -15.47 0.23 9.77
N ASP A 76 -16.28 0.79 10.67
CA ASP A 76 -17.65 0.38 10.95
C ASP A 76 -18.63 0.67 9.80
N LEU A 77 -18.24 1.51 8.84
CA LEU A 77 -19.01 1.85 7.65
C LEU A 77 -18.66 1.00 6.43
N PHE A 78 -17.78 -0.01 6.59
CA PHE A 78 -17.41 -0.95 5.54
C PHE A 78 -17.49 -2.39 6.07
N GLU A 79 -17.86 -3.33 5.20
CA GLU A 79 -17.55 -4.74 5.46
C GLU A 79 -16.04 -4.94 5.44
N ARG A 80 -15.55 -5.93 6.19
CA ARG A 80 -14.12 -6.21 6.31
C ARG A 80 -13.75 -7.44 5.51
N ARG A 81 -12.70 -7.34 4.69
CA ARG A 81 -12.05 -8.47 4.03
C ARG A 81 -11.25 -9.30 5.04
N ASP A 82 -10.90 -10.51 4.64
CA ASP A 82 -10.07 -11.42 5.45
C ASP A 82 -8.66 -10.85 5.72
N ASP A 83 -8.14 -10.01 4.82
CA ASP A 83 -6.85 -9.29 4.97
C ASP A 83 -6.94 -8.04 5.87
N GLY A 84 -8.13 -7.74 6.39
CA GLY A 84 -8.39 -6.64 7.31
C GLY A 84 -8.63 -5.28 6.66
N PHE A 85 -8.66 -5.20 5.32
CA PHE A 85 -9.01 -3.99 4.58
C PHE A 85 -10.52 -3.87 4.31
N PRO A 86 -11.02 -2.66 3.99
CA PRO A 86 -12.41 -2.47 3.59
C PRO A 86 -12.78 -3.28 2.33
N LEU A 87 -13.91 -3.97 2.38
CA LEU A 87 -14.58 -4.53 1.21
C LEU A 87 -15.40 -3.41 0.54
N MET A 88 -15.30 -3.33 -0.78
CA MET A 88 -15.93 -2.28 -1.58
C MET A 88 -16.52 -2.87 -2.86
N SER A 89 -17.43 -2.14 -3.47
CA SER A 89 -17.92 -2.41 -4.83
C SER A 89 -16.82 -2.16 -5.87
N GLU A 90 -17.10 -2.52 -7.13
CA GLU A 90 -16.25 -2.22 -8.29
C GLU A 90 -16.05 -0.72 -8.54
N HIS A 91 -16.77 0.15 -7.82
CA HIS A 91 -16.68 1.61 -7.91
C HIS A 91 -16.09 2.25 -6.65
N ASP A 92 -15.43 1.46 -5.80
CA ASP A 92 -14.85 1.88 -4.51
C ASP A 92 -15.88 2.36 -3.48
N GLU A 93 -17.14 1.95 -3.64
CA GLU A 93 -18.23 2.26 -2.72
C GLU A 93 -18.30 1.23 -1.59
N SER A 94 -18.70 1.65 -0.40
CA SER A 94 -19.07 0.72 0.69
C SER A 94 -20.21 -0.20 0.25
N THR A 95 -20.10 -1.48 0.59
CA THR A 95 -21.14 -2.49 0.32
C THR A 95 -22.33 -2.41 1.29
N ILE A 96 -22.20 -1.67 2.39
CA ILE A 96 -23.22 -1.55 3.45
C ILE A 96 -23.72 -0.12 3.66
N VAL A 97 -23.00 0.90 3.19
CA VAL A 97 -23.39 2.31 3.30
C VAL A 97 -23.39 2.96 1.91
N PRO A 98 -24.56 3.09 1.25
CA PRO A 98 -24.67 3.76 -0.04
C PRO A 98 -24.20 5.22 0.01
N GLY A 99 -23.50 5.66 -1.03
CA GLY A 99 -22.95 7.01 -1.15
C GLY A 99 -21.62 7.25 -0.42
N LEU A 100 -21.08 6.24 0.28
CA LEU A 100 -19.77 6.30 0.91
C LEU A 100 -18.71 5.64 0.04
N PHE A 101 -17.68 6.39 -0.33
CA PHE A 101 -16.60 5.93 -1.20
C PHE A 101 -15.25 6.01 -0.51
N LEU A 102 -14.33 5.10 -0.84
CA LEU A 102 -12.94 5.14 -0.39
C LEU A 102 -12.00 5.40 -1.56
N CYS A 103 -11.17 6.44 -1.43
CA CYS A 103 -10.17 6.79 -2.45
C CYS A 103 -8.76 6.83 -1.86
N GLY A 104 -7.75 6.56 -2.70
CA GLY A 104 -6.34 6.77 -2.37
C GLY A 104 -5.55 5.49 -2.13
N PRO A 105 -4.36 5.59 -1.48
CA PRO A 105 -3.40 4.48 -1.42
C PRO A 105 -3.82 3.31 -0.54
N ALA A 106 -4.92 3.45 0.22
CA ALA A 106 -5.50 2.39 1.03
C ALA A 106 -6.48 1.49 0.25
N VAL A 107 -6.85 1.86 -0.98
CA VAL A 107 -7.75 1.08 -1.83
C VAL A 107 -7.10 -0.24 -2.22
N ARG A 108 -7.85 -1.34 -2.08
CA ARG A 108 -7.44 -2.68 -2.48
C ARG A 108 -8.57 -3.40 -3.19
N HIS A 109 -8.26 -3.96 -4.36
CA HIS A 109 -9.18 -4.79 -5.15
C HIS A 109 -8.51 -6.13 -5.43
N ALA A 110 -9.15 -7.24 -5.05
CA ALA A 110 -8.53 -8.57 -5.13
C ALA A 110 -7.07 -8.53 -4.61
N ASN A 111 -6.10 -8.88 -5.47
CA ASN A 111 -4.66 -8.86 -5.16
C ASN A 111 -3.97 -7.53 -5.51
N HIS A 112 -4.69 -6.51 -5.96
CA HIS A 112 -4.13 -5.21 -6.35
C HIS A 112 -4.08 -4.23 -5.18
N SER A 113 -2.85 -3.83 -4.85
CA SER A 113 -2.58 -2.68 -4.00
C SER A 113 -2.44 -1.41 -4.85
N PHE A 114 -3.21 -0.39 -4.51
CA PHE A 114 -3.16 0.92 -5.15
C PHE A 114 -2.21 1.89 -4.44
N CYS A 115 -1.17 1.40 -3.74
CA CYS A 115 -0.28 2.24 -2.92
C CYS A 115 0.57 3.27 -3.69
N PHE A 116 0.62 3.21 -5.03
CA PHE A 116 1.31 4.19 -5.87
C PHE A 116 0.37 5.26 -6.41
N ILE A 117 0.87 6.49 -6.47
CA ILE A 117 0.14 7.65 -7.01
C ILE A 117 -0.42 7.36 -8.41
N TYR A 118 0.40 6.78 -9.28
CA TYR A 118 -0.02 6.46 -10.64
C TYR A 118 -1.07 5.36 -10.72
N LYS A 119 -1.22 4.52 -9.68
CA LYS A 119 -2.26 3.50 -9.55
C LYS A 119 -3.55 4.11 -8.97
N TYR A 120 -3.54 4.60 -7.72
CA TYR A 120 -4.80 5.04 -7.08
C TYR A 120 -5.47 6.20 -7.81
N ARG A 121 -4.71 7.07 -8.49
CA ARG A 121 -5.30 8.19 -9.24
C ARG A 121 -6.16 7.74 -10.42
N GLN A 122 -6.00 6.50 -10.88
CA GLN A 122 -6.79 5.93 -11.98
C GLN A 122 -8.23 5.63 -11.55
N ARG A 123 -8.48 5.60 -10.23
CA ARG A 123 -9.80 5.32 -9.66
C ARG A 123 -10.66 6.56 -9.45
N PHE A 124 -10.07 7.76 -9.45
CA PHE A 124 -10.80 9.00 -9.19
C PHE A 124 -11.94 9.24 -10.17
N ALA A 125 -11.73 8.98 -11.46
CA ALA A 125 -12.77 9.12 -12.48
C ALA A 125 -13.90 8.09 -12.31
N VAL A 126 -13.60 6.88 -11.82
CA VAL A 126 -14.60 5.83 -11.54
C VAL A 126 -15.54 6.27 -10.42
N VAL A 127 -14.97 6.72 -9.30
CA VAL A 127 -15.73 7.21 -8.15
C VAL A 127 -16.54 8.46 -8.52
N ALA A 128 -15.94 9.41 -9.23
CA ALA A 128 -16.63 10.61 -9.68
C ALA A 128 -17.81 10.30 -10.60
N LYS A 129 -17.68 9.32 -11.50
CA LYS A 129 -18.77 8.88 -12.38
C LYS A 129 -19.87 8.17 -11.61
N ALA A 130 -19.53 7.34 -10.62
CA ALA A 130 -20.51 6.68 -9.76
C ALA A 130 -21.34 7.71 -8.96
N ILE A 131 -20.70 8.74 -8.42
CA ILE A 131 -21.37 9.86 -7.72
C ILE A 131 -22.26 10.64 -8.69
N ALA A 132 -21.77 11.01 -9.86
CA ALA A 132 -22.57 11.76 -10.84
C ALA A 132 -23.79 10.95 -11.30
N GLY A 133 -23.61 9.65 -11.57
CA GLY A 133 -24.67 8.73 -11.96
C GLY A 133 -25.75 8.59 -10.89
N SER A 134 -25.39 8.50 -9.60
CA SER A 134 -26.36 8.42 -8.50
C SER A 134 -27.17 9.71 -8.34
N LEU A 135 -26.61 10.85 -8.76
CA LEU A 135 -27.29 12.15 -8.78
C LEU A 135 -28.06 12.42 -10.09
N GLY A 136 -28.03 11.51 -11.06
CA GLY A 136 -28.65 11.71 -12.37
C GLY A 136 -28.00 12.81 -13.21
N LEU A 137 -26.71 13.09 -12.98
CA LEU A 137 -25.94 14.12 -13.68
C LEU A 137 -25.12 13.50 -14.83
N PRO A 138 -24.98 14.23 -15.97
CA PRO A 138 -24.08 13.82 -17.05
C PRO A 138 -22.61 13.82 -16.58
N ALA A 139 -21.83 12.86 -17.06
CA ALA A 139 -20.43 12.65 -16.66
C ALA A 139 -19.54 12.11 -17.80
N GLU A 140 -19.98 12.27 -19.04
CA GLU A 140 -19.31 11.75 -20.24
C GLU A 140 -17.91 12.32 -20.41
N GLU A 141 -17.69 13.57 -19.98
CA GLU A 141 -16.37 14.22 -20.02
C GLU A 141 -15.32 13.51 -19.17
N LEU A 142 -15.71 12.69 -18.18
CA LEU A 142 -14.78 11.89 -17.40
C LEU A 142 -14.10 10.81 -18.24
N GLU A 143 -14.70 10.37 -19.36
CA GLU A 143 -14.08 9.42 -20.28
C GLU A 143 -12.75 9.94 -20.87
N ASN A 144 -12.54 11.26 -20.88
CA ASN A 144 -11.27 11.85 -21.32
C ASN A 144 -10.08 11.39 -20.45
N TYR A 145 -10.29 11.02 -19.19
CA TYR A 145 -9.23 10.50 -18.32
C TYR A 145 -8.64 9.18 -18.82
N ARG A 146 -9.35 8.41 -19.66
CA ARG A 146 -8.79 7.20 -20.31
C ARG A 146 -7.58 7.54 -21.17
N LYS A 147 -7.62 8.68 -21.87
CA LYS A 147 -6.52 9.16 -22.74
C LYS A 147 -5.24 9.44 -21.96
N TRP A 148 -5.34 9.64 -20.65
CA TRP A 148 -4.21 9.90 -19.75
C TRP A 148 -3.84 8.69 -18.89
N GLY A 149 -4.45 7.53 -19.14
CA GLY A 149 -4.29 6.34 -18.31
C GLY A 149 -4.74 6.56 -16.86
N MET A 150 -5.76 7.41 -16.66
CA MET A 150 -6.27 7.84 -15.34
C MET A 150 -7.73 7.40 -15.11
N TYR A 151 -8.19 6.40 -15.85
CA TYR A 151 -9.51 5.82 -15.71
C TYR A 151 -9.37 4.30 -15.81
N LEU A 152 -9.41 3.64 -14.65
CA LEU A 152 -9.34 2.19 -14.52
C LEU A 152 -10.63 1.70 -13.87
N ASP A 153 -11.63 1.34 -14.67
CA ASP A 153 -12.87 0.68 -14.24
C ASP A 153 -12.86 -0.83 -14.45
N ASP A 154 -12.08 -1.32 -15.41
CA ASP A 154 -11.85 -2.75 -15.58
C ASP A 154 -10.66 -3.21 -14.73
N LEU A 155 -10.97 -3.94 -13.65
CA LEU A 155 -9.97 -4.48 -12.72
C LEU A 155 -9.40 -5.83 -13.18
N SER A 156 -9.92 -6.43 -14.26
CA SER A 156 -9.43 -7.72 -14.78
C SER A 156 -8.06 -7.63 -15.44
N CYS A 157 -7.65 -6.44 -15.88
CA CYS A 157 -6.39 -6.18 -16.58
C CYS A 157 -5.21 -5.81 -15.68
N CYS A 158 -5.41 -5.66 -14.37
CA CYS A 158 -4.31 -5.36 -13.47
C CYS A 158 -3.61 -6.68 -13.12
N GLY A 159 -2.28 -6.75 -13.22
CA GLY A 159 -1.54 -7.98 -12.86
C GLY A 159 -0.75 -8.61 -13.98
N GLU A 160 -0.51 -7.92 -15.10
CA GLU A 160 0.54 -8.33 -16.03
C GLU A 160 1.89 -8.25 -15.30
N GLU A 161 2.31 -9.38 -14.72
CA GLU A 161 3.72 -9.68 -14.56
C GLU A 161 4.35 -9.59 -15.95
N CYS A 162 5.47 -8.88 -16.07
CA CYS A 162 6.22 -8.86 -17.31
C CYS A 162 6.54 -10.30 -17.71
N VAL A 163 5.90 -10.79 -18.77
CA VAL A 163 6.26 -12.07 -19.38
C VAL A 163 7.59 -11.84 -20.08
N CYS A 164 8.65 -12.43 -19.51
CA CYS A 164 10.02 -12.31 -19.99
C CYS A 164 10.19 -12.83 -21.42
#